data_AF-A0A290Z1H0-F1
#
_entry.id   AF-A0A290Z1H0-F1
#
_cell.length_a   1.000
_cell.length_b   1.000
_cell.length_c   1.000
_cell.angle_alpha   90.00
_cell.angle_beta   90.00
_cell.angle_gamma   90.00
#
_symmetry.space_group_name_H-M   'P 1'
#
loop_
_entity.id
_entity.type
_entity.pdbx_description
1 polymer ?
#
loop_
_entity_poly.entity_id
_entity_poly.type
_entity_poly.pdbx_seq_one_letter_code
_entity_poly.pdbx_strand_id
1 'polypeptide(L)'
;MAPTEKERLDVLEPVVESLVATTTQLIADLGRVSSRLLVLERRLAGLGAGADEDLDRVDEEIAGTVSALRAAWDAEQDLLADEVRAELRAEVAEYESLQERRDTGRARLEKRMQRFERDALQHSVSQAEWQIHAREAEATEAYHRLEADRKAGEEAWRQEAVAHGDKARGEIQAHARARLQRSLAADARLPVWFRVGLGEITAPDPTPWLRAAATLVAYRLEYGVTDAVHPLGEAPIAAAGGSAAWVRRAKVYEALVKQFEEMRPDSRSYSIT
;
A
#
# COMPACT_ATOMS: atom_id res chain seq x y z
N MET A 1 -12.04 -32.16 -70.49
CA MET A 1 -12.49 -33.39 -69.80
C MET A 1 -12.61 -33.08 -68.32
N ALA A 2 -13.72 -33.44 -67.69
CA ALA A 2 -13.86 -33.27 -66.25
C ALA A 2 -13.04 -34.36 -65.54
N PRO A 3 -12.28 -34.05 -64.48
CA PRO A 3 -11.50 -35.03 -63.75
C PRO A 3 -12.41 -36.11 -63.17
N THR A 4 -11.99 -37.36 -63.34
CA THR A 4 -12.71 -38.54 -62.83
C THR A 4 -12.77 -38.52 -61.30
N GLU A 5 -13.76 -39.19 -60.73
CA GLU A 5 -13.95 -39.26 -59.26
C GLU A 5 -12.70 -39.81 -58.55
N LYS A 6 -11.99 -40.74 -59.20
CA LYS A 6 -10.71 -41.28 -58.75
C LYS A 6 -9.60 -40.23 -58.73
N GLU A 7 -9.44 -39.44 -59.80
CA GLU A 7 -8.44 -38.36 -59.84
C GLU A 7 -8.72 -37.25 -58.82
N ARG A 8 -9.98 -37.04 -58.44
CA ARG A 8 -10.35 -36.11 -57.34
C ARG A 8 -10.02 -36.70 -55.97
N LEU A 9 -10.26 -38.01 -55.77
CA LEU A 9 -9.91 -38.74 -54.55
C LEU A 9 -8.40 -38.78 -54.33
N ASP A 10 -7.62 -39.08 -55.37
CA ASP A 10 -6.15 -39.15 -55.32
C ASP A 10 -5.51 -37.79 -54.93
N VAL A 11 -6.21 -36.67 -55.19
CA VAL A 11 -5.78 -35.32 -54.79
C VAL A 11 -6.25 -34.96 -53.37
N LEU A 12 -7.43 -35.42 -52.97
CA LEU A 12 -8.02 -35.12 -51.66
C LEU A 12 -7.45 -35.97 -50.53
N GLU A 13 -7.10 -37.23 -50.81
CA GLU A 13 -6.54 -38.17 -49.83
C GLU A 13 -5.27 -37.63 -49.12
N PRO A 14 -4.22 -37.14 -49.83
CA PRO A 14 -3.05 -36.58 -49.16
C PRO A 14 -3.36 -35.27 -48.40
N VAL A 15 -4.37 -34.51 -48.83
CA VAL A 15 -4.81 -33.29 -48.15
C VAL A 15 -5.52 -33.63 -46.83
N VAL A 16 -6.38 -34.66 -46.85
CA VAL A 16 -7.06 -35.16 -45.64
C VAL A 16 -6.05 -35.79 -44.69
N GLU A 17 -5.10 -36.59 -45.17
CA GLU A 17 -4.01 -37.13 -44.35
C GLU A 17 -3.18 -36.03 -43.68
N SER A 18 -2.81 -34.99 -44.45
CA SER A 18 -2.10 -33.82 -43.92
C SER A 18 -2.93 -33.06 -42.88
N LEU A 19 -4.24 -32.90 -43.10
CA LEU A 19 -5.13 -32.23 -42.17
C LEU A 19 -5.26 -33.03 -40.86
N VAL A 20 -5.47 -34.35 -40.95
CA VAL A 20 -5.54 -35.25 -39.77
C VAL A 20 -4.23 -35.23 -38.99
N ALA A 21 -3.09 -35.26 -39.67
CA ALA A 21 -1.78 -35.15 -39.04
C ALA A 21 -1.62 -33.80 -38.33
N THR A 22 -2.03 -32.71 -38.96
CA THR A 22 -1.97 -31.35 -38.38
C THR A 22 -2.89 -31.21 -37.18
N THR A 23 -4.13 -31.71 -37.25
CA THR A 23 -5.07 -31.68 -36.12
C THR A 23 -4.56 -32.52 -34.95
N THR A 24 -3.99 -33.69 -35.21
CA THR A 24 -3.38 -34.54 -34.17
C THR A 24 -2.21 -33.83 -33.50
N GLN A 25 -1.36 -33.16 -34.28
CA GLN A 25 -0.26 -32.35 -33.78
C GLN A 25 -0.76 -31.18 -32.91
N LEU A 26 -1.77 -30.45 -33.38
CA LEU A 26 -2.38 -29.35 -32.62
C LEU A 26 -3.02 -29.81 -31.30
N ILE A 27 -3.70 -30.96 -31.28
CA ILE A 27 -4.25 -31.54 -30.04
C ILE A 27 -3.13 -31.87 -29.06
N ALA A 28 -2.04 -32.48 -29.54
CA ALA A 28 -0.89 -32.81 -28.71
C ALA A 28 -0.22 -31.54 -28.14
N ASP A 29 -0.06 -30.50 -28.97
CA ASP A 29 0.52 -29.23 -28.55
C ASP A 29 -0.39 -28.47 -27.58
N LEU A 30 -1.70 -28.46 -27.82
CA LEU A 30 -2.69 -27.92 -26.87
C LEU A 30 -2.67 -28.66 -25.53
N GLY A 31 -2.55 -29.99 -25.54
CA GLY A 31 -2.42 -30.80 -24.33
C GLY A 31 -1.14 -30.49 -23.54
N ARG A 32 -0.02 -30.30 -24.24
CA ARG A 32 1.25 -29.87 -23.63
C ARG A 32 1.16 -28.47 -23.03
N VAL A 33 0.57 -27.52 -23.75
CA VAL A 33 0.39 -26.14 -23.27
C VAL A 33 -0.55 -26.11 -22.06
N SER A 34 -1.67 -26.83 -22.10
CA SER A 34 -2.63 -26.91 -20.99
C SER A 34 -2.01 -27.52 -19.75
N SER A 35 -1.21 -28.59 -19.90
CA SER A 35 -0.49 -29.21 -18.78
C SER A 35 0.55 -28.27 -18.17
N ARG A 36 1.27 -27.50 -19.01
CA ARG A 36 2.21 -26.48 -18.57
C ARG A 36 1.51 -25.34 -17.83
N LEU A 37 0.35 -24.89 -18.33
CA LEU A 37 -0.47 -23.88 -17.65
C LEU A 37 -0.94 -24.37 -16.28
N LEU A 38 -1.45 -25.59 -16.16
CA LEU A 38 -1.86 -26.15 -14.86
C LEU A 38 -0.71 -26.23 -13.84
N VAL A 39 0.50 -26.57 -14.28
CA VAL A 39 1.69 -26.58 -13.40
C VAL A 39 2.06 -25.16 -12.99
N LEU A 40 1.98 -24.20 -13.91
CA LEU A 40 2.24 -22.78 -13.62
C LEU A 40 1.18 -22.19 -12.70
N GLU A 41 -0.10 -22.47 -12.92
CA GLU A 41 -1.21 -22.06 -12.06
C GLU A 41 -1.05 -22.65 -10.65
N ARG A 42 -0.67 -23.93 -10.55
CA ARG A 42 -0.42 -24.57 -9.26
C ARG A 42 0.79 -23.96 -8.53
N ARG A 43 1.86 -23.68 -9.25
CA ARG A 43 3.06 -22.97 -8.74
C ARG A 43 2.72 -21.58 -8.23
N LEU A 44 1.97 -20.82 -9.03
CA LEU A 44 1.59 -19.45 -8.74
C LEU A 44 0.57 -19.38 -7.60
N ALA A 45 -0.31 -20.39 -7.48
CA ALA A 45 -1.19 -20.59 -6.33
C ALA A 45 -0.46 -21.08 -5.07
N GLY A 46 0.88 -21.19 -5.08
CA GLY A 46 1.69 -21.60 -3.94
C GLY A 46 1.61 -23.08 -3.59
N LEU A 47 1.03 -23.91 -4.46
CA LEU A 47 0.91 -25.37 -4.31
C LEU A 47 2.06 -26.10 -5.02
N GLY A 48 3.27 -25.52 -4.98
CA GLY A 48 4.44 -26.12 -5.59
C GLY A 48 4.72 -27.55 -5.10
N ALA A 49 5.55 -28.29 -5.84
CA ALA A 49 5.93 -29.64 -5.44
C ALA A 49 7.19 -29.67 -4.54
N GLY A 50 7.90 -28.54 -4.42
CA GLY A 50 9.17 -28.40 -3.73
C GLY A 50 9.07 -28.28 -2.20
N ALA A 51 10.16 -27.81 -1.59
CA ALA A 51 10.23 -27.55 -0.15
C ALA A 51 9.31 -26.38 0.25
N ASP A 52 8.97 -26.31 1.53
CA ASP A 52 8.21 -25.18 2.09
C ASP A 52 9.12 -23.95 2.16
N GLU A 53 8.70 -22.86 1.54
CA GLU A 53 9.41 -21.59 1.56
C GLU A 53 8.95 -20.74 2.75
N ASP A 54 9.91 -20.22 3.50
CA ASP A 54 9.66 -19.22 4.55
C ASP A 54 9.94 -17.82 4.01
N LEU A 55 8.91 -17.18 3.46
CA LEU A 55 9.02 -15.83 2.90
C LEU A 55 9.28 -14.76 3.97
N ASP A 56 8.92 -15.03 5.22
CA ASP A 56 9.07 -14.11 6.37
C ASP A 56 10.47 -14.23 7.02
N ARG A 57 11.30 -15.20 6.58
CA ARG A 57 12.62 -15.46 7.13
C ARG A 57 13.56 -14.25 7.01
N VAL A 58 14.11 -13.80 8.14
CA VAL A 58 15.22 -12.84 8.16
C VAL A 58 16.54 -13.62 8.15
N ASP A 59 17.21 -13.63 6.99
CA ASP A 59 18.54 -14.20 6.82
C ASP A 59 19.63 -13.12 7.03
N GLU A 60 20.90 -13.52 6.99
CA GLU A 60 22.03 -12.59 7.13
C GLU A 60 22.07 -11.52 6.03
N GLU A 61 21.48 -11.80 4.85
CA GLU A 61 21.41 -10.86 3.72
C GLU A 61 20.49 -9.67 4.05
N ILE A 62 19.32 -9.93 4.64
CA ILE A 62 18.32 -8.88 4.93
C ILE A 62 18.30 -8.40 6.38
N ALA A 63 19.07 -9.03 7.28
CA ALA A 63 19.10 -8.67 8.70
C ALA A 63 19.46 -7.19 8.93
N GLY A 64 20.44 -6.66 8.17
CA GLY A 64 20.82 -5.25 8.23
C GLY A 64 19.68 -4.31 7.80
N THR A 65 19.02 -4.64 6.69
CA THR A 65 17.88 -3.87 6.15
C THR A 65 16.71 -3.86 7.15
N VAL A 66 16.34 -5.01 7.72
CA VAL A 66 15.27 -5.11 8.73
C VAL A 66 15.64 -4.35 10.00
N SER A 67 16.91 -4.39 10.43
CA SER A 67 17.36 -3.60 11.58
C SER A 67 17.26 -2.10 11.33
N ALA A 68 17.60 -1.63 10.12
CA ALA A 68 17.46 -0.23 9.75
C ALA A 68 15.98 0.21 9.71
N LEU A 69 15.09 -0.65 9.20
CA LEU A 69 13.64 -0.41 9.21
C LEU A 69 13.08 -0.29 10.63
N ARG A 70 13.54 -1.14 11.55
CA ARG A 70 13.15 -1.06 12.97
C ARG A 70 13.65 0.23 13.64
N ALA A 71 14.91 0.59 13.42
CA ALA A 71 15.46 1.85 13.92
C ALA A 71 14.70 3.07 13.37
N ALA A 72 14.31 3.03 12.09
CA ALA A 72 13.49 4.06 11.48
C ALA A 72 12.07 4.10 12.05
N TRP A 73 11.46 2.93 12.29
CA TRP A 73 10.15 2.83 12.94
C TRP A 73 10.14 3.49 14.32
N ASP A 74 11.15 3.19 15.14
CA ASP A 74 11.31 3.76 16.48
C ASP A 74 11.55 5.28 16.41
N ALA A 75 12.39 5.72 15.46
CA ALA A 75 12.61 7.14 15.19
C ALA A 75 11.34 7.89 14.77
N GLU A 76 10.52 7.29 13.90
CA GLU A 76 9.28 7.85 13.38
C GLU A 76 8.12 7.83 14.38
N GLN A 77 8.22 7.11 15.53
CA GLN A 77 7.19 7.13 16.57
C GLN A 77 6.97 8.54 17.13
N ASP A 78 8.06 9.27 17.38
CA ASP A 78 8.03 10.60 18.00
C ASP A 78 7.83 11.75 17.00
N LEU A 79 7.87 11.45 15.69
CA LEU A 79 7.59 12.43 14.65
C LEU A 79 6.10 12.42 14.31
N LEU A 80 5.56 13.60 14.05
CA LEU A 80 4.23 13.74 13.49
C LEU A 80 4.24 13.45 11.99
N ALA A 81 3.16 12.86 11.49
CA ALA A 81 2.96 12.75 10.05
C ALA A 81 2.74 14.12 9.40
N ASP A 82 3.11 14.27 8.13
CA ASP A 82 3.01 15.56 7.41
C ASP A 82 1.59 16.14 7.40
N GLU A 83 0.57 15.28 7.24
CA GLU A 83 -0.85 15.68 7.28
C GLU A 83 -1.24 16.20 8.67
N VAL A 84 -0.80 15.52 9.72
CA VAL A 84 -1.06 15.94 11.11
C VAL A 84 -0.33 17.25 11.42
N ARG A 85 0.90 17.44 10.93
CA ARG A 85 1.60 18.72 11.04
C ARG A 85 0.83 19.84 10.32
N ALA A 86 0.26 19.55 9.15
CA ALA A 86 -0.51 20.54 8.39
C ALA A 86 -1.81 20.92 9.13
N GLU A 87 -2.52 19.95 9.68
CA GLU A 87 -3.73 20.17 10.49
C GLU A 87 -3.42 21.01 11.75
N LEU A 88 -2.41 20.64 12.53
CA LEU A 88 -2.03 21.40 13.73
C LEU A 88 -1.55 22.83 13.39
N ARG A 89 -0.83 23.01 12.28
CA ARG A 89 -0.42 24.35 11.82
C ARG A 89 -1.62 25.18 11.40
N ALA A 90 -2.62 24.58 10.75
CA ALA A 90 -3.85 25.28 10.40
C ALA A 90 -4.62 25.69 11.66
N GLU A 91 -4.70 24.83 12.67
CA GLU A 91 -5.33 25.13 13.95
C GLU A 91 -4.65 26.30 14.69
N VAL A 92 -3.32 26.28 14.78
CA VAL A 92 -2.55 27.40 15.37
C VAL A 92 -2.76 28.68 14.57
N ALA A 93 -2.71 28.62 13.24
CA ALA A 93 -2.92 29.80 12.39
C ALA A 93 -4.34 30.36 12.51
N GLU A 94 -5.36 29.51 12.63
CA GLU A 94 -6.74 29.93 12.89
C GLU A 94 -6.82 30.68 14.23
N TYR A 95 -6.20 30.15 15.28
CA TYR A 95 -6.16 30.79 16.59
C TYR A 95 -5.44 32.14 16.56
N GLU A 96 -4.27 32.21 15.92
CA GLU A 96 -3.53 33.47 15.73
C GLU A 96 -4.36 34.51 14.95
N SER A 97 -5.09 34.08 13.92
CA SER A 97 -5.96 34.98 13.15
C SER A 97 -7.10 35.57 13.99
N LEU A 98 -7.63 34.81 14.96
CA LEU A 98 -8.64 35.30 15.90
C LEU A 98 -8.04 36.33 16.85
N GLN A 99 -6.81 36.09 17.34
CA GLN A 99 -6.09 37.07 18.15
C GLN A 99 -5.83 38.36 17.39
N GLU A 100 -5.36 38.28 16.14
CA GLU A 100 -5.11 39.46 15.30
C GLU A 100 -6.40 40.24 15.02
N ARG A 101 -7.52 39.55 14.77
CA ARG A 101 -8.85 40.17 14.60
C ARG A 101 -9.30 40.89 15.86
N ARG A 102 -9.12 40.29 17.04
CA ARG A 102 -9.43 40.92 18.33
C ARG A 102 -8.57 42.17 18.51
N ASP A 103 -7.27 42.08 18.29
CA ASP A 103 -6.32 43.17 18.54
C ASP A 103 -6.52 44.34 17.58
N THR A 104 -6.75 44.03 16.30
CA THR A 104 -7.14 45.02 15.29
C THR A 104 -8.48 45.69 15.64
N GLY A 105 -9.46 44.92 16.13
CA GLY A 105 -10.75 45.43 16.57
C GLY A 105 -10.62 46.34 17.79
N ARG A 106 -9.84 45.95 18.80
CA ARG A 106 -9.53 46.75 20.00
C ARG A 106 -8.83 48.06 19.62
N ALA A 107 -7.79 48.01 18.79
CA ALA A 107 -7.10 49.21 18.31
C ALA A 107 -8.01 50.15 17.51
N ARG A 108 -8.99 49.61 16.78
CA ARG A 108 -9.99 50.44 16.09
C ARG A 108 -10.96 51.10 17.08
N LEU A 109 -11.38 50.44 18.15
CA LEU A 109 -12.28 51.00 19.17
C LEU A 109 -11.71 52.22 19.91
N GLU A 110 -10.40 52.40 19.91
CA GLU A 110 -9.73 53.60 20.45
C GLU A 110 -9.95 54.84 19.57
N LYS A 111 -10.33 54.66 18.30
CA LYS A 111 -10.58 55.76 17.36
C LYS A 111 -11.99 56.31 17.53
N ARG A 112 -12.15 57.59 17.17
CA ARG A 112 -13.46 58.25 17.18
C ARG A 112 -14.33 57.70 16.05
N MET A 113 -15.50 57.16 16.38
CA MET A 113 -16.46 56.56 15.44
C MET A 113 -17.90 56.82 15.90
N GLN A 114 -18.88 56.54 15.04
CA GLN A 114 -20.29 56.69 15.42
C GLN A 114 -20.71 55.60 16.39
N ARG A 115 -21.72 55.86 17.23
CA ARG A 115 -22.14 54.93 18.29
C ARG A 115 -22.51 53.54 17.76
N PHE A 116 -23.26 53.47 16.66
CA PHE A 116 -23.67 52.17 16.09
C PHE A 116 -22.47 51.37 15.53
N GLU A 117 -21.48 52.05 14.94
CA GLU A 117 -20.25 51.41 14.45
C GLU A 117 -19.41 50.87 15.61
N ARG A 118 -19.37 51.64 16.72
CA ARG A 118 -18.72 51.23 17.96
C ARG A 118 -19.36 50.00 18.56
N ASP A 119 -20.69 49.98 18.67
CA ASP A 119 -21.43 48.88 19.27
C ASP A 119 -21.27 47.59 18.43
N ALA A 120 -21.32 47.70 17.09
CA ALA A 120 -21.09 46.58 16.19
C ALA A 120 -19.65 46.04 16.29
N LEU A 121 -18.66 46.93 16.36
CA LEU A 121 -17.26 46.54 16.50
C LEU A 121 -16.97 45.91 17.88
N GLN A 122 -17.56 46.46 18.94
CA GLN A 122 -17.48 45.90 20.29
C GLN A 122 -18.04 44.48 20.35
N HIS A 123 -19.18 44.24 19.67
CA HIS A 123 -19.75 42.91 19.56
C HIS A 123 -18.82 41.94 18.83
N SER A 124 -18.24 42.36 17.70
CA SER A 124 -17.26 41.57 16.95
C SER A 124 -16.01 41.20 17.76
N VAL A 125 -15.48 42.16 18.53
CA VAL A 125 -14.34 41.91 19.44
C VAL A 125 -14.72 40.92 20.54
N SER A 126 -15.89 41.09 21.16
CA SER A 126 -16.36 40.20 22.22
C SER A 126 -16.61 38.78 21.69
N GLN A 127 -17.11 38.65 20.45
CA GLN A 127 -17.26 37.37 19.77
C GLN A 127 -15.91 36.70 19.52
N ALA A 128 -14.90 37.46 19.05
CA ALA A 128 -13.55 36.95 18.86
C ALA A 128 -12.92 36.51 20.19
N GLU A 129 -13.09 37.26 21.28
CA GLU A 129 -12.62 36.89 22.62
C GLU A 129 -13.25 35.59 23.11
N TRP A 130 -14.55 35.42 22.92
CA TRP A 130 -15.23 34.17 23.26
C TRP A 130 -14.67 32.98 22.47
N GLN A 131 -14.45 33.15 21.16
CA GLN A 131 -13.86 32.10 20.31
C GLN A 131 -12.42 31.77 20.70
N ILE A 132 -11.61 32.78 21.06
CA ILE A 132 -10.24 32.60 21.55
C ILE A 132 -10.26 31.75 22.83
N HIS A 133 -11.07 32.10 23.82
CA HIS A 133 -11.15 31.33 25.07
C HIS A 133 -11.63 29.90 24.85
N ALA A 134 -12.58 29.69 23.92
CA ALA A 134 -13.06 28.36 23.59
C ALA A 134 -11.98 27.46 22.97
N ARG A 135 -11.03 28.05 22.23
CA ARG A 135 -9.99 27.32 21.46
C ARG A 135 -8.59 27.38 22.10
N GLU A 136 -8.43 28.09 23.21
CA GLU A 136 -7.12 28.33 23.83
C GLU A 136 -6.41 27.04 24.24
N ALA A 137 -7.14 26.09 24.80
CA ALA A 137 -6.57 24.81 25.22
C ALA A 137 -6.10 23.97 24.02
N GLU A 138 -6.93 23.86 22.98
CA GLU A 138 -6.63 23.10 21.76
C GLU A 138 -5.42 23.71 21.03
N ALA A 139 -5.42 25.03 20.82
CA ALA A 139 -4.30 25.73 20.18
C ALA A 139 -2.98 25.63 20.97
N THR A 140 -3.06 25.65 22.30
CA THR A 140 -1.87 25.47 23.16
C THR A 140 -1.33 24.05 23.06
N GLU A 141 -2.20 23.05 23.06
CA GLU A 141 -1.82 21.65 22.83
C GLU A 141 -1.20 21.45 21.45
N ALA A 142 -1.81 22.00 20.40
CA ALA A 142 -1.30 21.95 19.03
C ALA A 142 0.10 22.58 18.93
N TYR A 143 0.30 23.74 19.57
CA TYR A 143 1.62 24.38 19.66
C TYR A 143 2.65 23.47 20.35
N HIS A 144 2.32 22.90 21.50
CA HIS A 144 3.23 22.00 22.22
C HIS A 144 3.59 20.75 21.43
N ARG A 145 2.63 20.17 20.69
CA ARG A 145 2.87 19.01 19.83
C ARG A 145 3.77 19.36 18.65
N LEU A 146 3.56 20.49 17.98
CA LEU A 146 4.43 20.96 16.90
C LEU A 146 5.85 21.27 17.40
N GLU A 147 5.99 21.83 18.60
CA GLU A 147 7.29 22.10 19.21
C GLU A 147 8.01 20.81 19.63
N ALA A 148 7.29 19.80 20.11
CA ALA A 148 7.85 18.48 20.41
C ALA A 148 8.34 17.79 19.12
N ASP A 149 7.54 17.81 18.05
CA ASP A 149 7.91 17.31 16.71
C ASP A 149 9.16 18.01 16.17
N ARG A 150 9.23 19.35 16.30
CA ARG A 150 10.41 20.12 15.88
C ARG A 150 11.67 19.67 16.60
N LYS A 151 11.62 19.54 17.93
CA LYS A 151 12.76 19.08 18.73
C LYS A 151 13.16 17.66 18.37
N ALA A 152 12.19 16.76 18.21
CA ALA A 152 12.45 15.38 17.78
C ALA A 152 13.13 15.36 16.40
N GLY A 153 12.69 16.22 15.47
CA GLY A 153 13.26 16.36 14.13
C GLY A 153 14.67 16.96 14.09
N GLU A 154 15.10 17.68 15.13
CA GLU A 154 16.46 18.25 15.24
C GLU A 154 17.51 17.23 15.72
N GLU A 155 17.08 16.08 16.24
CA GLU A 155 17.99 15.04 16.74
C GLU A 155 18.68 14.28 15.59
N ALA A 156 20.02 14.40 15.51
CA ALA A 156 20.81 13.84 14.41
C ALA A 156 20.63 12.32 14.23
N TRP A 157 20.62 11.55 15.32
CA TRP A 157 20.43 10.09 15.26
C TRP A 157 19.08 9.72 14.64
N ARG A 158 18.04 10.55 14.86
CA ARG A 158 16.70 10.32 14.33
C ARG A 158 16.68 10.60 12.84
N GLN A 159 17.29 11.71 12.40
CA GLN A 159 17.43 12.04 10.97
C GLN A 159 18.18 10.93 10.21
N GLU A 160 19.28 10.43 10.78
CA GLU A 160 20.05 9.32 10.22
C GLU A 160 19.20 8.05 10.14
N ALA A 161 18.50 7.69 11.23
CA ALA A 161 17.64 6.51 11.28
C ALA A 161 16.52 6.57 10.23
N VAL A 162 15.84 7.71 10.07
CA VAL A 162 14.80 7.88 9.05
C VAL A 162 15.38 7.76 7.64
N ALA A 163 16.50 8.41 7.35
CA ALA A 163 17.16 8.34 6.04
C ALA A 163 17.62 6.92 5.69
N HIS A 164 18.19 6.19 6.67
CA HIS A 164 18.53 4.79 6.52
C HIS A 164 17.29 3.91 6.32
N GLY A 165 16.19 4.20 7.03
CA GLY A 165 14.90 3.55 6.85
C GLY A 165 14.32 3.71 5.45
N ASP A 166 14.32 4.94 4.92
CA ASP A 166 13.84 5.23 3.56
C ASP A 166 14.61 4.43 2.50
N LYS A 167 15.93 4.34 2.65
CA LYS A 167 16.77 3.49 1.80
C LYS A 167 16.42 2.01 1.97
N ALA A 168 16.30 1.55 3.21
CA ALA A 168 15.99 0.16 3.53
C ALA A 168 14.61 -0.29 3.01
N ARG A 169 13.62 0.61 2.92
CA ARG A 169 12.31 0.31 2.31
C ARG A 169 12.43 0.06 0.81
N GLY A 170 13.32 0.77 0.11
CA GLY A 170 13.62 0.48 -1.29
C GLY A 170 14.29 -0.88 -1.47
N GLU A 171 15.24 -1.21 -0.59
CA GLU A 171 15.97 -2.48 -0.61
C GLU A 171 15.06 -3.67 -0.28
N ILE A 172 14.20 -3.57 0.74
CA ILE A 172 13.33 -4.69 1.16
C ILE A 172 12.33 -5.08 0.05
N GLN A 173 11.84 -4.12 -0.73
CA GLN A 173 10.98 -4.39 -1.88
C GLN A 173 11.73 -5.16 -2.98
N ALA A 174 12.99 -4.82 -3.24
CA ALA A 174 13.82 -5.53 -4.20
C ALA A 174 14.14 -6.96 -3.72
N HIS A 175 14.47 -7.14 -2.44
CA HIS A 175 14.70 -8.46 -1.84
C HIS A 175 13.43 -9.31 -1.86
N ALA A 176 12.28 -8.76 -1.49
CA ALA A 176 10.99 -9.45 -1.54
C ALA A 176 10.69 -9.97 -2.96
N ARG A 177 10.90 -9.13 -3.98
CA ARG A 177 10.74 -9.53 -5.38
C ARG A 177 11.70 -10.64 -5.78
N ALA A 178 12.98 -10.52 -5.45
CA ALA A 178 13.98 -11.52 -5.79
C ALA A 178 13.70 -12.87 -5.10
N ARG A 179 13.30 -12.84 -3.82
CA ARG A 179 12.93 -14.04 -3.06
C ARG A 179 11.72 -14.74 -3.67
N LEU A 180 10.68 -14.00 -4.02
CA LEU A 180 9.51 -14.57 -4.71
C LEU A 180 9.89 -15.19 -6.06
N GLN A 181 10.70 -14.51 -6.87
CA GLN A 181 11.15 -15.04 -8.15
C GLN A 181 11.95 -16.35 -7.99
N ARG A 182 12.86 -16.42 -7.01
CA ARG A 182 13.60 -17.64 -6.68
C ARG A 182 12.67 -18.77 -6.25
N SER A 183 11.70 -18.47 -5.38
CA SER A 183 10.74 -19.45 -4.85
C SER A 183 9.84 -20.02 -5.95
N LEU A 184 9.33 -19.16 -6.83
CA LEU A 184 8.51 -19.58 -7.97
C LEU A 184 9.32 -20.38 -9.00
N ALA A 185 10.58 -19.98 -9.26
CA ALA A 185 11.46 -20.72 -10.16
C ALA A 185 11.82 -22.12 -9.61
N ALA A 186 11.93 -22.25 -8.29
CA ALA A 186 12.23 -23.50 -7.59
C ALA A 186 11.00 -24.40 -7.37
N ASP A 187 9.80 -23.99 -7.81
CA ASP A 187 8.54 -24.73 -7.56
C ASP A 187 8.28 -24.95 -6.05
N ALA A 188 8.64 -23.97 -5.22
CA ALA A 188 8.50 -24.05 -3.77
C ALA A 188 7.03 -23.96 -3.32
N ARG A 189 6.72 -24.59 -2.19
CA ARG A 189 5.42 -24.44 -1.53
C ARG A 189 5.40 -23.14 -0.75
N LEU A 190 4.46 -22.26 -1.10
CA LEU A 190 4.38 -20.93 -0.48
C LEU A 190 3.51 -20.99 0.79
N PRO A 191 3.75 -20.09 1.76
CA PRO A 191 3.00 -20.03 3.01
C PRO A 191 1.48 -19.93 2.83
N VAL A 192 0.72 -20.40 3.81
CA VAL A 192 -0.76 -20.35 3.79
C VAL A 192 -1.27 -18.92 3.65
N TRP A 193 -0.74 -17.97 4.43
CA TRP A 193 -1.11 -16.57 4.35
C TRP A 193 -0.92 -15.97 2.95
N PHE A 194 0.10 -16.44 2.19
CA PHE A 194 0.38 -15.95 0.85
C PHE A 194 -0.75 -16.35 -0.11
N ARG A 195 -1.23 -17.59 0.02
CA ARG A 195 -2.32 -18.13 -0.77
C ARG A 195 -3.68 -17.53 -0.40
N VAL A 196 -3.92 -17.37 0.91
CA VAL A 196 -5.17 -16.78 1.43
C VAL A 196 -5.27 -15.29 1.08
N GLY A 197 -4.15 -14.57 1.13
CA GLY A 197 -4.12 -13.12 0.96
C GLY A 197 -4.25 -12.64 -0.47
N LEU A 198 -3.47 -13.21 -1.39
CA LEU A 198 -3.38 -12.71 -2.77
C LEU A 198 -4.46 -13.28 -3.71
N GLY A 199 -5.08 -14.40 -3.33
CA GLY A 199 -6.05 -15.07 -4.19
C GLY A 199 -5.43 -15.69 -5.44
N GLU A 200 -6.28 -16.00 -6.42
CA GLU A 200 -5.86 -16.62 -7.68
C GLU A 200 -5.09 -15.63 -8.56
N ILE A 201 -4.17 -16.15 -9.36
CA ILE A 201 -3.41 -15.31 -10.29
C ILE A 201 -4.32 -14.72 -11.35
N THR A 202 -4.18 -13.42 -11.60
CA THR A 202 -4.94 -12.74 -12.64
C THR A 202 -4.42 -13.14 -14.02
N ALA A 203 -5.28 -13.78 -14.82
CA ALA A 203 -5.04 -14.00 -16.24
C ALA A 203 -5.65 -12.84 -17.06
N PRO A 204 -5.07 -12.45 -18.21
CA PRO A 204 -3.87 -13.00 -18.84
C PRO A 204 -2.54 -12.38 -18.37
N ASP A 205 -2.55 -11.24 -17.66
CA ASP A 205 -1.33 -10.56 -17.18
C ASP A 205 -1.09 -10.83 -15.68
N PRO A 206 -0.04 -11.59 -15.31
CA PRO A 206 0.31 -11.87 -13.92
C PRO A 206 1.09 -10.73 -13.24
N THR A 207 1.46 -9.67 -13.98
CA THR A 207 2.32 -8.60 -13.49
C THR A 207 1.74 -7.84 -12.28
N PRO A 208 0.45 -7.46 -12.25
CA PRO A 208 -0.15 -6.80 -11.09
C PRO A 208 -0.12 -7.68 -9.85
N TRP A 209 -0.43 -8.97 -10.02
CA TRP A 209 -0.40 -9.97 -8.94
C TRP A 209 1.01 -10.16 -8.38
N LEU A 210 2.03 -10.31 -9.23
CA LEU A 210 3.43 -10.44 -8.80
C LEU A 210 3.93 -9.19 -8.07
N ARG A 211 3.47 -8.00 -8.49
CA ARG A 211 3.78 -6.74 -7.79
C ARG A 211 3.14 -6.72 -6.41
N ALA A 212 1.86 -7.06 -6.31
CA ALA A 212 1.15 -7.14 -5.04
C ALA A 212 1.79 -8.16 -4.09
N ALA A 213 2.21 -9.30 -4.62
CA ALA A 213 2.90 -10.35 -3.88
C ALA A 213 4.22 -9.85 -3.28
N ALA A 214 5.04 -9.16 -4.07
CA ALA A 214 6.30 -8.59 -3.58
C ALA A 214 6.06 -7.51 -2.51
N THR A 215 5.06 -6.64 -2.71
CA THR A 215 4.70 -5.62 -1.71
C THR A 215 4.18 -6.26 -0.42
N LEU A 216 3.42 -7.36 -0.50
CA LEU A 216 2.95 -8.08 0.68
C LEU A 216 4.12 -8.69 1.48
N VAL A 217 5.06 -9.36 0.81
CA VAL A 217 6.25 -9.90 1.47
C VAL A 217 7.07 -8.77 2.11
N ALA A 218 7.30 -7.68 1.39
CA ALA A 218 8.00 -6.51 1.91
C ALA A 218 7.31 -5.91 3.15
N TYR A 219 5.98 -5.79 3.10
CA TYR A 219 5.17 -5.32 4.23
C TYR A 219 5.34 -6.20 5.47
N ARG A 220 5.26 -7.53 5.30
CA ARG A 220 5.42 -8.45 6.42
C ARG A 220 6.82 -8.39 7.02
N LEU A 221 7.85 -8.25 6.19
CA LEU A 221 9.24 -8.09 6.63
C LEU A 221 9.48 -6.74 7.33
N GLU A 222 8.91 -5.64 6.81
CA GLU A 222 9.04 -4.30 7.39
C GLU A 222 8.37 -4.20 8.76
N TYR A 223 7.12 -4.65 8.87
CA TYR A 223 6.31 -4.50 10.08
C TYR A 223 6.32 -5.74 11.00
N GLY A 224 7.12 -6.76 10.66
CA GLY A 224 7.27 -7.98 11.48
C GLY A 224 5.98 -8.80 11.61
N VAL A 225 5.14 -8.81 10.58
CA VAL A 225 3.88 -9.56 10.60
C VAL A 225 4.18 -11.05 10.45
N THR A 226 3.79 -11.83 11.45
CA THR A 226 4.05 -13.29 11.52
C THR A 226 2.77 -14.12 11.59
N ASP A 227 1.59 -13.49 11.48
CA ASP A 227 0.32 -14.22 11.46
C ASP A 227 0.28 -15.19 10.27
N ALA A 228 -0.04 -16.45 10.56
CA ALA A 228 -0.02 -17.56 9.61
C ALA A 228 -1.24 -17.58 8.67
N VAL A 229 -2.29 -16.83 9.00
CA VAL A 229 -3.58 -16.81 8.30
C VAL A 229 -3.87 -15.42 7.75
N HIS A 230 -3.70 -14.37 8.57
CA HIS A 230 -3.95 -13.00 8.16
C HIS A 230 -2.69 -12.40 7.51
N PRO A 231 -2.68 -12.20 6.18
CA PRO A 231 -1.48 -11.78 5.45
C PRO A 231 -0.93 -10.42 5.92
N LEU A 232 -1.83 -9.50 6.28
CA LEU A 232 -1.48 -8.15 6.74
C LEU A 232 -1.43 -8.03 8.27
N GLY A 233 -1.74 -9.11 9.00
CA GLY A 233 -1.86 -9.09 10.46
C GLY A 233 -3.04 -8.23 10.94
N GLU A 234 -2.95 -7.77 12.19
CA GLU A 234 -3.93 -6.86 12.77
C GLU A 234 -3.89 -5.50 12.05
N ALA A 235 -5.09 -4.99 11.74
CA ALA A 235 -5.23 -3.68 11.14
C ALA A 235 -4.59 -2.62 12.06
N PRO A 236 -3.70 -1.76 11.53
CA PRO A 236 -3.14 -0.69 12.33
C PRO A 236 -4.28 0.22 12.78
N ILE A 237 -4.45 0.37 14.09
CA ILE A 237 -5.28 1.44 14.64
C ILE A 237 -4.57 2.73 14.24
N ALA A 238 -5.21 3.58 13.44
CA ALA A 238 -4.70 4.92 13.17
C ALA A 238 -4.47 5.57 14.55
N ALA A 239 -3.21 5.62 14.98
CA ALA A 239 -2.91 5.91 16.37
C ALA A 239 -3.46 7.28 16.70
N ALA A 240 -4.18 7.38 17.83
CA ALA A 240 -4.80 8.60 18.33
C ALA A 240 -3.82 9.80 18.52
N GLY A 241 -2.53 9.61 18.25
CA GLY A 241 -1.46 10.63 18.35
C GLY A 241 -0.85 11.10 17.02
N GLY A 242 -1.25 10.57 15.86
CA GLY A 242 -0.78 11.09 14.57
C GLY A 242 0.70 10.88 14.24
N SER A 243 1.32 9.87 14.87
CA SER A 243 2.71 9.47 14.64
C SER A 243 2.98 9.12 13.17
N ALA A 244 4.12 9.56 12.63
CA ALA A 244 4.53 9.31 11.26
C ALA A 244 4.62 7.81 10.95
N ALA A 245 5.18 7.01 11.85
CA ALA A 245 5.28 5.56 11.70
C ALA A 245 3.90 4.89 11.56
N TRP A 246 2.96 5.22 12.45
CA TRP A 246 1.62 4.63 12.44
C TRP A 246 0.79 5.08 11.26
N VAL A 247 0.83 6.37 10.92
CA VAL A 247 0.14 6.90 9.74
C VAL A 247 0.69 6.25 8.47
N ARG A 248 2.01 6.07 8.37
CA ARG A 248 2.63 5.35 7.24
C ARG A 248 2.14 3.91 7.16
N ARG A 249 2.20 3.15 8.27
CA ARG A 249 1.72 1.75 8.29
C ARG A 249 0.25 1.66 7.91
N ALA A 250 -0.59 2.57 8.40
CA ALA A 250 -2.01 2.62 8.05
C ALA A 250 -2.21 2.84 6.55
N LYS A 251 -1.51 3.80 5.95
CA LYS A 251 -1.59 4.05 4.50
C LYS A 251 -1.13 2.86 3.66
N VAL A 252 -0.01 2.22 4.03
CA VAL A 252 0.48 1.04 3.30
C VAL A 252 -0.49 -0.13 3.46
N TYR A 253 -1.05 -0.33 4.66
CA TYR A 253 -2.07 -1.33 4.93
C TYR A 253 -3.32 -1.10 4.07
N GLU A 254 -3.88 0.11 4.07
CA GLU A 254 -5.06 0.48 3.27
C GLU A 254 -4.80 0.31 1.77
N ALA A 255 -3.62 0.71 1.28
CA ALA A 255 -3.24 0.53 -0.11
C ALA A 255 -3.17 -0.96 -0.51
N LEU A 256 -2.64 -1.82 0.37
CA LEU A 256 -2.60 -3.27 0.15
C LEU A 256 -3.99 -3.90 0.20
N VAL A 257 -4.84 -3.51 1.15
CA VAL A 257 -6.24 -3.97 1.20
C VAL A 257 -6.96 -3.62 -0.09
N LYS A 258 -6.87 -2.37 -0.53
CA LYS A 258 -7.48 -1.91 -1.78
C LYS A 258 -6.94 -2.68 -2.98
N GLN A 259 -5.62 -2.91 -3.05
CA GLN A 259 -5.01 -3.68 -4.12
C GLN A 259 -5.52 -5.13 -4.13
N PHE A 260 -5.72 -5.76 -2.97
CA PHE A 260 -6.27 -7.12 -2.88
C PHE A 260 -7.75 -7.17 -3.26
N GLU A 261 -8.54 -6.16 -2.91
CA GLU A 261 -9.94 -6.04 -3.33
C GLU A 261 -10.06 -5.88 -4.84
N GLU A 262 -9.23 -5.04 -5.47
CA GLU A 262 -9.22 -4.84 -6.92
C GLU A 262 -8.80 -6.10 -7.70
N MET A 263 -8.00 -6.98 -7.10
CA MET A 263 -7.56 -8.23 -7.72
C MET A 263 -8.55 -9.39 -7.52
N ARG A 264 -9.49 -9.29 -6.59
CA ARG A 264 -10.51 -10.34 -6.42
C ARG A 264 -11.44 -10.32 -7.62
N PRO A 265 -11.63 -11.45 -8.32
CA PRO A 265 -12.57 -11.51 -9.43
C PRO A 265 -13.97 -11.18 -8.89
N ASP A 266 -14.63 -10.21 -9.54
CA ASP A 266 -16.00 -9.83 -9.24
C ASP A 266 -16.88 -11.09 -9.11
N SER A 267 -17.41 -11.33 -7.91
CA SER A 267 -18.52 -12.26 -7.66
C SER A 267 -19.81 -11.91 -8.45
N ARG A 268 -19.74 -11.02 -9.44
CA ARG A 268 -20.85 -10.53 -10.27
C ARG A 268 -20.83 -11.02 -11.72
N SER A 269 -19.86 -11.83 -12.13
CA SER A 269 -19.75 -12.30 -13.52
C SER A 269 -19.94 -13.81 -13.65
N TYR A 270 -21.02 -14.35 -13.08
CA TYR A 270 -21.61 -15.62 -13.50
C TYR A 270 -23.13 -15.47 -13.63
N SER A 271 -23.56 -14.62 -14.56
CA SER A 271 -24.84 -14.85 -15.25
C SER A 271 -24.52 -15.66 -16.50
N ILE A 272 -24.62 -16.99 -16.36
CA ILE A 272 -24.75 -17.90 -17.48
C ILE A 272 -26.15 -17.65 -18.06
N THR A 273 -26.21 -17.03 -19.23
CA THR A 273 -27.30 -17.23 -20.20
C THR A 273 -26.91 -18.35 -21.14
#